data_AF-K9U203-F1
#
_entry.id   AF-K9U203-F1
#
_cell.length_a   1.000
_cell.length_b   1.000
_cell.length_c   1.000
_cell.angle_alpha   90.00
_cell.angle_beta   90.00
_cell.angle_gamma   90.00
#
_symmetry.space_group_name_H-M   'P 1'
#
loop_
_entity.id
_entity.type
_entity.pdbx_description
1 polymer ?
#
loop_
_entity_poly.entity_id
_entity_poly.type
_entity_poly.pdbx_seq_one_letter_code
_entity_poly.pdbx_strand_id
1 'polypeptide(L)' 'MTKQIEQFHQLVLQDSSLKEKLKQSGDRESFLNLAVELGKQNGYSFTYSEVKAYISQNLLAIAQQFL' A
#
# COMPACT_ATOMS: atom_id res chain seq x y z
N MET A 1 12.63 -1.14 -7.85
CA MET A 1 11.64 -0.36 -7.10
C MET A 1 10.63 -1.22 -6.33
N THR A 2 10.24 -2.41 -6.83
CA THR A 2 9.31 -3.35 -6.16
C THR A 2 9.64 -3.63 -4.68
N LYS A 3 10.93 -3.77 -4.36
CA LYS A 3 11.41 -3.93 -2.97
C LYS A 3 10.90 -2.85 -1.99
N GLN A 4 10.79 -1.60 -2.41
CA GLN A 4 10.30 -0.53 -1.53
C GLN A 4 8.81 -0.70 -1.22
N ILE A 5 8.01 -1.12 -2.21
CA ILE A 5 6.59 -1.39 -2.04
C ILE A 5 6.40 -2.63 -1.15
N GLU A 6 7.22 -3.66 -1.32
CA GLU A 6 7.21 -4.84 -0.46
C GLU A 6 7.59 -4.50 1.00
N GLN A 7 8.61 -3.67 1.21
CA GLN A 7 9.00 -3.20 2.54
C GLN A 7 7.92 -2.33 3.18
N PHE A 8 7.31 -1.42 2.41
CA PHE A 8 6.17 -0.65 2.89
C PHE A 8 4.97 -1.55 3.19
N HIS A 9 4.71 -2.56 2.36
CA HIS A 9 3.65 -3.53 2.62
C HIS A 9 3.90 -4.29 3.93
N GLN A 10 5.13 -4.74 4.18
CA GLN A 10 5.50 -5.36 5.45
C GLN A 10 5.33 -4.40 6.63
N LEU A 11 5.70 -3.13 6.47
CA LEU A 11 5.50 -2.09 7.49
C LEU A 11 4.00 -1.91 7.79
N VAL A 12 3.16 -1.81 6.76
CA VAL A 12 1.70 -1.71 6.90
C VAL A 12 1.12 -2.94 7.63
N LEU A 13 1.70 -4.11 7.44
CA LEU A 13 1.26 -5.33 8.13
C LEU A 13 1.68 -5.37 9.60
N GLN A 14 2.81 -4.76 9.94
CA GLN A 14 3.30 -4.65 11.31
C GLN A 14 2.63 -3.48 12.06
N ASP A 15 2.25 -2.43 11.34
CA ASP A 15 1.71 -1.20 11.90
C ASP A 15 0.19 -1.12 11.68
N SER A 16 -0.56 -1.50 12.70
CA SER A 16 -2.02 -1.52 12.67
C SER A 16 -2.63 -0.17 12.29
N SER A 17 -1.99 0.95 12.64
CA SER A 17 -2.49 2.29 12.32
C SER A 17 -2.43 2.58 10.82
N LEU A 18 -1.33 2.19 10.15
CA LEU A 18 -1.22 2.29 8.69
C LEU A 18 -2.23 1.37 8.00
N LYS A 19 -2.41 0.15 8.53
CA LYS A 19 -3.40 -0.80 8.00
C LYS A 19 -4.83 -0.25 8.08
N GLU A 20 -5.21 0.34 9.21
CA GLU A 20 -6.54 0.92 9.38
C GLU A 20 -6.76 2.12 8.45
N LYS A 21 -5.76 3.00 8.31
CA LYS A 21 -5.82 4.12 7.34
C LYS A 21 -6.05 3.63 5.91
N LEU A 22 -5.31 2.59 5.51
CA LEU A 22 -5.46 1.97 4.19
C LEU A 22 -6.77 1.19 4.04
N LYS A 23 -7.32 0.61 5.10
CA LYS A 23 -8.67 0.00 5.07
C LYS A 23 -9.78 1.04 4.99
N GLN A 24 -9.59 2.22 5.58
CA GLN A 24 -10.58 3.31 5.54
C GLN A 24 -10.71 3.94 4.16
N SER A 25 -9.72 3.81 3.28
CA SER A 25 -9.88 4.14 1.87
C SER A 25 -10.87 3.18 1.22
N GLY A 26 -12.13 3.60 1.11
CA GLY A 26 -13.21 2.82 0.49
C GLY A 26 -13.04 2.57 -1.01
N ASP A 27 -12.20 3.35 -1.68
CA ASP A 27 -11.95 3.26 -3.12
C ASP A 27 -10.50 2.93 -3.44
N ARG A 28 -10.30 2.19 -4.53
CA ARG A 28 -8.97 1.76 -4.99
C ARG A 28 -8.05 2.94 -5.31
N GLU A 29 -8.58 4.04 -5.85
CA GLU A 29 -7.78 5.24 -6.10
C GLU A 29 -7.35 5.94 -4.81
N SER A 30 -8.26 6.04 -3.83
CA SER A 30 -7.96 6.58 -2.51
C SER A 30 -6.91 5.73 -1.79
N PHE A 31 -7.00 4.40 -1.88
CA PHE A 31 -6.00 3.47 -1.33
C PHE A 31 -4.62 3.73 -1.95
N LEU A 32 -4.56 3.85 -3.27
CA LEU A 32 -3.31 4.06 -3.99
C LEU A 32 -2.67 5.41 -3.63
N ASN A 33 -3.45 6.48 -3.55
CA ASN A 33 -2.94 7.78 -3.11
C ASN A 33 -2.46 7.73 -1.66
N LEU A 34 -3.23 7.12 -0.75
CA LEU A 34 -2.82 6.98 0.64
C LEU A 34 -1.53 6.17 0.77
N ALA A 35 -1.41 5.06 0.06
CA ALA A 35 -0.23 4.20 0.09
C ALA A 35 1.04 4.95 -0.35
N VAL A 36 0.94 5.77 -1.41
CA VAL A 36 2.05 6.62 -1.87
C VAL A 36 2.38 7.69 -0.85
N GLU A 37 1.37 8.35 -0.29
CA GLU A 37 1.56 9.44 0.67
C GLU A 37 2.20 8.92 1.97
N LEU A 38 1.69 7.82 2.52
CA LEU A 38 2.25 7.12 3.67
C LEU A 38 3.64 6.58 3.36
N GLY A 39 3.85 6.01 2.18
CA GLY A 39 5.17 5.58 1.73
C GLY A 39 6.18 6.72 1.78
N LYS A 40 5.82 7.87 1.21
CA LYS A 40 6.66 9.07 1.18
C LYS A 40 6.98 9.61 2.58
N GLN A 41 6.01 9.60 3.48
CA GLN A 41 6.21 9.97 4.89
C GLN A 41 7.15 9.01 5.62
N ASN A 42 7.17 7.72 5.23
CA ASN A 42 8.05 6.70 5.80
C ASN A 42 9.42 6.62 5.08
N GLY A 43 9.74 7.57 4.20
CA GLY A 43 11.03 7.64 3.49
C GLY A 43 11.10 6.80 2.21
N TYR A 44 9.99 6.24 1.75
CA TYR A 44 9.92 5.54 0.47
C TYR A 44 9.66 6.51 -0.70
N SER A 45 10.11 6.14 -1.90
CA SER A 45 10.05 7.00 -3.09
C SER A 45 9.28 6.36 -4.26
N PHE A 46 8.46 5.34 -3.98
CA PHE A 46 7.65 4.70 -5.00
C PHE A 46 6.48 5.57 -5.45
N THR A 47 6.05 5.38 -6.70
CA THR A 47 5.01 6.19 -7.33
C THR A 47 3.65 5.48 -7.35
N TYR A 48 2.59 6.26 -7.57
CA TYR A 48 1.22 5.76 -7.73
C TYR A 48 1.14 4.63 -8.76
N SER A 49 1.78 4.79 -9.92
CA SER A 49 1.77 3.80 -10.98
C SER A 49 2.41 2.47 -10.54
N GLU A 50 3.44 2.53 -9.72
CA GLU A 50 4.13 1.34 -9.23
C GLU A 50 3.32 0.61 -8.15
N VAL A 51 2.72 1.35 -7.22
CA VAL A 51 1.79 0.76 -6.24
C VAL A 51 0.60 0.15 -6.97
N LYS A 52 0.06 0.82 -7.99
CA LYS A 52 -1.03 0.31 -8.82
C LYS A 52 -0.64 -0.98 -9.53
N ALA A 53 0.54 -1.03 -10.14
CA ALA A 53 1.05 -2.24 -10.77
C ALA A 53 1.22 -3.37 -9.75
N TYR A 54 1.79 -3.08 -8.58
CA TYR A 54 1.98 -4.05 -7.51
C TYR A 54 0.67 -4.62 -6.99
N ILE A 55 -0.32 -3.75 -6.70
CA ILE A 55 -1.65 -4.18 -6.27
C ILE A 55 -2.35 -4.95 -7.38
N SER A 56 -2.21 -4.56 -8.64
CA SER A 56 -2.86 -5.28 -9.74
C SER A 56 -2.25 -6.66 -9.96
N GLN A 57 -0.94 -6.82 -9.77
CA GLN A 57 -0.25 -8.11 -9.86
C GLN A 57 -0.50 -9.00 -8.63
N ASN A 58 -0.65 -8.40 -7.45
CA ASN A 58 -0.80 -9.11 -6.17
C ASN A 58 -2.20 -8.95 -5.58
N LEU A 59 -3.21 -8.65 -6.40
CA LEU A 59 -4.55 -8.27 -5.94
C LEU A 59 -5.16 -9.35 -5.05
N LEU A 60 -4.97 -10.62 -5.43
CA LEU A 60 -5.44 -11.77 -4.66
C LEU A 60 -4.79 -11.85 -3.28
N ALA A 61 -3.47 -11.65 -3.20
CA ALA A 61 -2.72 -11.70 -1.95
C ALA A 61 -3.08 -10.53 -1.02
N ILE A 62 -3.22 -9.33 -1.58
CA ILE A 62 -3.58 -8.13 -0.82
C ILE A 62 -5.04 -8.20 -0.38
N ALA A 63 -5.96 -8.58 -1.27
CA ALA A 63 -7.37 -8.70 -0.91
C ALA A 63 -7.57 -9.68 0.25
N GLN A 64 -6.88 -10.82 0.29
CA GLN A 64 -6.94 -11.77 1.40
C GLN A 64 -6.45 -11.19 2.74
N GLN A 65 -5.56 -10.21 2.73
CA GLN A 65 -5.01 -9.57 3.94
C GLN A 65 -5.83 -8.39 4.48
N PHE A 66 -6.69 -7.83 3.62
CA PHE A 66 -7.53 -6.66 3.89
C PHE A 66 -9.03 -6.97 3.89
N LEU A 67 -9.46 -8.13 3.39
CA LEU A 67 -10.80 -8.72 3.63
C LEU A 67 -10.96 -9.19 5.08
#